data_AF-A0A932XVK0-F1
#
_entry.id   AF-A0A932XVK0-F1
#
_cell.length_a   1.000
_cell.length_b   1.000
_cell.length_c   1.000
_cell.angle_alpha   90.00
_cell.angle_beta   90.00
_cell.angle_gamma   90.00
#
_symmetry.space_group_name_H-M   'P 1'
#
loop_
_entity.id
_entity.type
_entity.pdbx_description
1 polymer ?
#
loop_
_entity_poly.entity_id
_entity_poly.type
_entity_poly.pdbx_seq_one_letter_code
_entity_poly.pdbx_strand_id
1 'polypeptide(L)'
;THADLTQLAPAQLDDELRRPAAVLRATTLVYPGGAYNAYVKQRARVYYQAARTVSRGFERLPPPDPWQLKTYNFTRRNFTAIKANAAALTAWLANRWLIETYHLVVDGETSHTHSVSLRDFTAHLRFLSRLPIAVQTIDQVLAPKV
;
A
#
# COMPACT_ATOMS: atom_id res chain seq x y z
N THR A 1 8.21 -0.51 -15.62
CA THR A 1 9.61 -0.96 -15.44
C THR A 1 10.13 -0.81 -14.01
N HIS A 2 9.24 -0.60 -13.01
CA HIS A 2 9.61 -0.22 -11.63
C HIS A 2 10.63 0.95 -11.59
N ALA A 3 10.55 1.82 -12.60
CA ALA A 3 11.43 2.98 -12.73
C ALA A 3 11.12 4.00 -11.64
N ASP A 4 12.15 4.71 -11.18
CA ASP A 4 11.95 5.88 -10.33
C ASP A 4 11.22 6.96 -11.14
N LEU A 5 9.96 7.18 -10.81
CA LEU A 5 9.09 8.13 -11.49
C LEU A 5 9.60 9.57 -11.42
N THR A 6 10.45 9.89 -10.44
CA THR A 6 11.03 11.24 -10.29
C THR A 6 12.13 11.53 -11.30
N GLN A 7 12.65 10.49 -11.98
CA GLN A 7 13.75 10.59 -12.94
C GLN A 7 13.27 10.52 -14.40
N LEU A 8 11.97 10.29 -14.62
CA LEU A 8 11.40 10.15 -15.96
C LEU A 8 11.18 11.53 -16.61
N ALA A 9 11.42 11.61 -17.91
CA ALA A 9 10.99 12.77 -18.69
C ALA A 9 9.44 12.89 -18.68
N PRO A 10 8.87 14.09 -18.85
CA PRO A 10 7.42 14.31 -18.77
C PRO A 10 6.56 13.33 -19.58
N ALA A 11 6.91 13.07 -20.85
CA ALA A 11 6.19 12.14 -21.71
C ALA A 11 6.29 10.68 -21.23
N GLN A 12 7.47 10.28 -20.76
CA GLN A 12 7.69 8.93 -20.22
C GLN A 12 6.94 8.72 -18.90
N LEU A 13 6.91 9.73 -18.03
CA LEU A 13 6.14 9.70 -16.80
C LEU A 13 4.64 9.59 -17.10
N ASP A 14 4.15 10.37 -18.06
CA ASP A 14 2.75 10.29 -18.47
C ASP A 14 2.39 8.88 -18.97
N ASP A 15 3.20 8.31 -19.85
CA ASP A 15 2.98 6.96 -20.36
C ASP A 15 3.07 5.88 -19.27
N GLU A 16 4.04 5.96 -18.36
CA GLU A 16 4.22 5.01 -17.26
C GLU A 16 3.04 5.06 -16.27
N LEU A 17 2.40 6.22 -16.09
CA LEU A 17 1.20 6.38 -15.24
C LEU A 17 -0.10 6.03 -15.98
N ARG A 18 -0.25 6.47 -17.23
CA ARG A 18 -1.48 6.31 -18.01
C ARG A 18 -1.70 4.85 -18.40
N ARG A 19 -0.65 4.14 -18.79
CA ARG A 19 -0.78 2.79 -19.35
C ARG A 19 -1.32 1.77 -18.34
N PRO A 20 -0.82 1.66 -17.09
CA PRO A 20 -1.39 0.74 -16.11
C PRO A 20 -2.82 1.13 -15.72
N ALA A 21 -3.11 2.43 -15.58
CA ALA A 21 -4.45 2.92 -15.30
C ALA A 21 -5.46 2.48 -16.38
N ALA A 22 -5.10 2.64 -17.66
CA ALA A 22 -5.98 2.27 -18.77
C ALA A 22 -6.07 0.75 -19.00
N VAL A 23 -4.93 0.06 -19.05
CA VAL A 23 -4.87 -1.37 -19.43
C VAL A 23 -5.36 -2.27 -18.30
N LEU A 24 -4.97 -1.98 -17.05
CA LEU A 24 -5.32 -2.81 -15.89
C LEU A 24 -6.53 -2.26 -15.14
N ARG A 25 -7.08 -1.11 -15.55
CA ARG A 25 -8.11 -0.38 -14.80
C ARG A 25 -7.68 -0.08 -13.36
N ALA A 26 -6.38 0.15 -13.17
CA ALA A 26 -5.82 0.42 -11.85
C ALA A 26 -6.30 1.79 -11.34
N THR A 27 -6.99 1.81 -10.20
CA THR A 27 -7.51 3.05 -9.60
C THR A 27 -6.56 3.68 -8.59
N THR A 28 -5.55 2.92 -8.13
CA THR A 28 -4.54 3.37 -7.17
C THR A 28 -3.13 3.12 -7.65
N LEU A 29 -2.21 4.00 -7.27
CA LEU A 29 -0.79 3.91 -7.60
C LEU A 29 0.06 3.45 -6.40
N VAL A 30 1.15 2.75 -6.68
CA VAL A 30 2.26 2.58 -5.74
C VAL A 30 3.47 3.26 -6.34
N TYR A 31 4.06 4.22 -5.63
CA TYR A 31 5.30 4.82 -6.10
C TYR A 31 6.43 3.79 -6.01
N PRO A 32 7.12 3.46 -7.12
CA PRO A 32 8.28 2.59 -7.10
C PRO A 32 9.33 3.10 -6.09
N GLY A 33 9.74 2.24 -5.16
CA GLY A 33 10.65 2.61 -4.06
C GLY A 33 10.09 3.66 -3.09
N GLY A 34 8.83 4.06 -3.23
CA GLY A 34 8.20 5.14 -2.49
C GLY A 34 8.65 6.55 -2.90
N ALA A 35 9.38 6.67 -4.01
CA ALA A 35 9.91 7.95 -4.50
C ALA A 35 8.83 8.75 -5.24
N TYR A 36 8.63 10.00 -4.84
CA TYR A 36 7.74 10.95 -5.50
C TYR A 36 8.21 12.37 -5.25
N ASN A 37 7.75 13.30 -6.08
CA ASN A 37 7.88 14.74 -5.88
C ASN A 37 6.54 15.42 -6.22
N ALA A 38 6.48 16.76 -6.12
CA ALA A 38 5.26 17.51 -6.40
C ALA A 38 4.73 17.27 -7.82
N TYR A 39 5.63 17.21 -8.81
CA TYR A 39 5.28 16.97 -10.20
C TYR A 39 4.70 15.57 -10.42
N VAL A 40 5.36 14.52 -9.91
CA VAL A 40 4.86 13.15 -9.98
C VAL A 40 3.48 13.01 -9.32
N LYS A 41 3.27 13.61 -8.14
CA LYS A 41 1.95 13.62 -7.48
C LYS A 41 0.89 14.30 -8.33
N GLN A 42 1.22 15.44 -8.94
CA GLN A 42 0.31 16.16 -9.83
C GLN A 42 -0.06 15.32 -11.05
N ARG A 43 0.90 14.61 -11.66
CA ARG A 43 0.61 13.72 -12.81
C ARG A 43 -0.19 12.49 -12.38
N ALA A 44 0.11 11.89 -11.22
CA ALA A 44 -0.62 10.74 -10.71
C ALA A 44 -2.11 11.05 -10.46
N ARG A 45 -2.43 12.27 -10.00
CA ARG A 45 -3.81 12.76 -9.79
C ARG A 45 -4.70 12.71 -11.03
N VAL A 46 -4.12 12.74 -12.23
CA VAL A 46 -4.87 12.69 -13.49
C VAL A 46 -5.45 11.29 -13.73
N TYR A 47 -4.77 10.24 -13.25
CA TYR A 47 -5.08 8.85 -13.59
C TYR A 47 -5.54 8.00 -12.40
N TYR A 48 -5.21 8.42 -11.18
CA TYR A 48 -5.43 7.62 -9.96
C TYR A 48 -6.10 8.44 -8.87
N GLN A 49 -6.98 7.81 -8.11
CA GLN A 49 -7.67 8.43 -6.97
C GLN A 49 -6.77 8.53 -5.72
N ALA A 50 -5.75 7.67 -5.64
CA ALA A 50 -4.86 7.59 -4.50
C ALA A 50 -3.51 6.99 -4.90
N ALA A 51 -2.50 7.27 -4.08
CA ALA A 51 -1.18 6.69 -4.23
C ALA A 51 -0.55 6.43 -2.86
N ARG A 52 0.17 5.31 -2.75
CA ARG A 52 0.85 4.89 -1.53
C ARG A 52 2.37 4.89 -1.66
N THR A 53 3.05 5.19 -0.56
CA THR A 53 4.51 5.29 -0.46
C THR A 53 5.09 4.11 0.32
N VAL A 54 6.39 4.12 0.62
CA VAL A 54 7.03 3.16 1.55
C VAL A 54 7.15 3.71 2.98
N SER A 55 6.65 4.93 3.23
CA SER A 55 6.70 5.55 4.54
C SER A 55 5.81 4.78 5.51
N ARG A 56 6.43 4.29 6.60
CA ARG A 56 5.72 3.55 7.64
C ARG A 56 4.78 4.47 8.43
N GLY A 57 3.54 4.04 8.62
CA GLY A 57 2.62 4.73 9.51
C GLY A 57 1.17 4.28 9.37
N PHE A 58 0.32 4.94 10.14
CA PHE A 58 -1.13 4.78 10.09
C PHE A 58 -1.75 6.04 9.51
N GLU A 59 -2.87 5.87 8.81
CA GLU A 59 -3.63 6.96 8.21
C GLU A 59 -4.81 7.39 9.08
N ARG A 60 -5.24 8.64 8.87
CA ARG A 60 -6.53 9.12 9.38
C ARG A 60 -7.60 8.86 8.31
N LEU A 61 -8.87 8.87 8.72
CA LEU A 61 -10.01 8.90 7.80
C LEU A 61 -10.79 10.20 8.00
N PRO A 62 -10.91 11.07 6.98
CA PRO A 62 -10.21 10.99 5.69
C PRO A 62 -8.69 11.19 5.83
N PRO A 63 -7.87 10.66 4.90
CA PRO A 63 -6.42 10.91 4.92
C PRO A 63 -6.13 12.37 4.53
N PRO A 64 -5.12 13.02 5.15
CA PRO A 64 -4.73 14.39 4.79
C PRO A 64 -4.28 14.53 3.33
N ASP A 65 -3.67 13.49 2.76
CA ASP A 65 -3.26 13.47 1.35
C ASP A 65 -3.41 12.04 0.76
N PRO A 66 -4.46 11.78 -0.03
CA PRO A 66 -4.68 10.49 -0.69
C PRO A 66 -3.56 10.07 -1.65
N TRP A 67 -2.70 10.99 -2.10
CA TRP A 67 -1.59 10.69 -3.01
C TRP A 67 -0.26 10.50 -2.30
N GLN A 68 -0.30 10.31 -0.97
CA GLN A 68 0.87 10.06 -0.14
C GLN A 68 0.52 9.15 1.06
N LEU A 69 -0.27 8.11 0.80
CA LEU A 69 -0.69 7.18 1.86
C LEU A 69 0.51 6.41 2.42
N LYS A 70 0.62 6.39 3.75
CA LYS A 70 1.58 5.59 4.51
C LYS A 70 1.14 4.13 4.54
N THR A 71 2.12 3.23 4.55
CA THR A 71 1.86 1.79 4.58
C THR A 71 2.84 1.06 5.49
N TYR A 72 2.45 -0.11 5.94
CA TYR A 72 3.35 -1.08 6.54
C TYR A 72 3.86 -2.03 5.45
N ASN A 73 5.06 -1.76 4.94
CA ASN A 73 5.73 -2.64 3.99
C ASN A 73 6.39 -3.82 4.71
N PHE A 74 5.77 -4.98 4.60
CA PHE A 74 6.25 -6.21 5.22
C PHE A 74 7.23 -6.95 4.31
N THR A 75 8.28 -7.46 4.95
CA THR A 75 9.44 -8.12 4.35
C THR A 75 9.90 -9.25 5.26
N ARG A 76 10.82 -10.08 4.77
CA ARG A 76 11.35 -11.21 5.53
C ARG A 76 11.98 -10.79 6.86
N ARG A 77 12.52 -9.57 6.93
CA ARG A 77 13.26 -9.05 8.09
C ARG A 77 12.35 -8.45 9.17
N ASN A 78 11.14 -8.01 8.82
CA ASN A 78 10.28 -7.27 9.73
C ASN A 78 8.89 -7.89 9.95
N PHE A 79 8.53 -8.95 9.21
CA PHE A 79 7.23 -9.58 9.31
C PHE A 79 7.24 -10.80 10.25
N THR A 80 6.32 -10.79 11.21
CA THR A 80 5.82 -11.97 11.92
C THR A 80 4.33 -11.75 12.21
N ALA A 81 3.58 -12.82 12.45
CA ALA A 81 2.15 -12.69 12.80
C ALA A 81 1.96 -11.79 14.04
N ILE A 82 2.81 -11.92 15.05
CA ILE A 82 2.75 -11.11 16.28
C ILE A 82 2.94 -9.62 15.98
N LYS A 83 3.95 -9.26 15.16
CA LYS A 83 4.23 -7.86 14.81
C LYS A 83 3.09 -7.24 13.99
N ALA A 84 2.54 -7.99 13.03
CA ALA A 84 1.42 -7.53 12.23
C ALA A 84 0.14 -7.40 13.08
N ASN A 85 -0.14 -8.37 13.94
CA ASN A 85 -1.27 -8.31 14.89
C ASN A 85 -1.17 -7.07 15.79
N ALA A 86 0.02 -6.76 16.31
CA ALA A 86 0.23 -5.57 17.14
C ALA A 86 -0.04 -4.26 16.37
N ALA A 87 0.36 -4.19 15.09
CA ALA A 87 0.06 -3.05 14.23
C ALA A 87 -1.45 -2.90 13.99
N ALA A 88 -2.16 -3.99 13.68
CA ALA A 88 -3.60 -3.99 13.50
C ALA A 88 -4.36 -3.57 14.78
N LEU A 89 -3.94 -4.11 15.93
CA LEU A 89 -4.53 -3.76 17.23
C LEU A 89 -4.30 -2.28 17.57
N THR A 90 -3.09 -1.76 17.28
CA THR A 90 -2.78 -0.33 17.45
C THR A 90 -3.67 0.53 16.57
N ALA A 91 -3.85 0.17 15.30
CA ALA A 91 -4.71 0.92 14.38
C ALA A 91 -6.17 0.92 14.86
N TRP A 92 -6.68 -0.23 15.27
CA TRP A 92 -8.03 -0.36 15.81
C TRP A 92 -8.24 0.50 17.06
N LEU A 93 -7.37 0.36 18.07
CA LEU A 93 -7.47 1.12 19.33
C LEU A 93 -7.32 2.63 19.12
N ALA A 94 -6.51 3.06 18.15
CA ALA A 94 -6.30 4.46 17.84
C ALA A 94 -7.31 5.03 16.82
N ASN A 95 -8.30 4.24 16.38
CA ASN A 95 -9.24 4.58 15.30
C ASN A 95 -8.51 5.13 14.06
N ARG A 96 -7.51 4.38 13.59
CA ARG A 96 -6.69 4.71 12.42
C ARG A 96 -6.90 3.68 11.32
N TRP A 97 -6.61 4.10 10.10
CA TRP A 97 -6.55 3.21 8.95
C TRP A 97 -5.14 2.63 8.80
N LEU A 98 -5.05 1.30 8.73
CA LEU A 98 -3.82 0.57 8.47
C LEU A 98 -3.85 0.05 7.03
N ILE A 99 -2.80 0.35 6.27
CA ILE A 99 -2.57 -0.18 4.92
C ILE A 99 -1.34 -1.09 5.00
N GLU A 100 -1.52 -2.38 4.72
CA GLU A 100 -0.43 -3.36 4.72
C GLU A 100 -0.02 -3.69 3.29
N THR A 101 1.29 -3.78 3.05
CA THR A 101 1.86 -4.15 1.76
C THR A 101 2.66 -5.43 1.89
N TYR A 102 2.30 -6.42 1.08
CA TYR A 102 3.01 -7.68 0.92
C TYR A 102 3.42 -7.82 -0.55
N HIS A 103 4.70 -8.08 -0.82
CA HIS A 103 5.16 -8.25 -2.21
C HIS A 103 5.07 -9.70 -2.67
N LEU A 104 5.44 -10.62 -1.79
CA LEU A 104 5.44 -12.05 -2.09
C LEU A 104 5.09 -12.83 -0.83
N VAL A 105 4.04 -13.65 -0.88
CA VAL A 105 3.70 -14.61 0.18
C VAL A 105 4.14 -15.98 -0.31
N VAL A 106 5.02 -16.65 0.45
CA VAL A 106 5.61 -17.94 0.05
C VAL A 106 5.50 -18.96 1.15
N ASP A 107 5.35 -20.21 0.74
CA ASP A 107 5.54 -21.36 1.61
C ASP A 107 7.00 -21.82 1.54
N GLY A 108 7.66 -21.98 2.69
CA GLY A 108 9.07 -22.36 2.77
C GLY A 108 10.10 -21.22 2.74
N GLU A 109 11.38 -21.61 2.65
CA GLU A 109 12.51 -20.68 2.64
C GLU A 109 12.68 -19.99 1.29
N THR A 110 13.02 -18.71 1.32
CA THR A 110 13.38 -17.96 0.12
C THR A 110 14.44 -16.91 0.44
N SER A 111 15.27 -16.61 -0.55
CA SER A 111 16.25 -15.52 -0.50
C SER A 111 15.63 -14.16 -0.84
N HIS A 112 14.40 -14.11 -1.35
CA HIS A 112 13.75 -12.86 -1.73
C HIS A 112 13.50 -11.95 -0.50
N THR A 113 14.11 -10.76 -0.50
CA THR A 113 14.05 -9.80 0.61
C THR A 113 12.63 -9.39 0.98
N HIS A 114 11.75 -9.22 0.00
CA HIS A 114 10.37 -8.76 0.20
C HIS A 114 9.34 -9.89 0.32
N SER A 115 9.81 -11.09 0.70
CA SER A 115 8.93 -12.22 0.99
C SER A 115 8.36 -12.15 2.41
N VAL A 116 7.19 -12.75 2.59
CA VAL A 116 6.62 -13.08 3.89
C VAL A 116 6.22 -14.55 3.92
N SER A 117 6.35 -15.18 5.09
CA SER A 117 5.94 -16.57 5.27
C SER A 117 4.43 -16.72 5.18
N LEU A 118 3.96 -17.70 4.40
CA LEU A 118 2.56 -18.08 4.28
C LEU A 118 1.96 -18.47 5.63
N ARG A 119 2.72 -19.16 6.48
CA ARG A 119 2.30 -19.56 7.83
C ARG A 119 1.94 -18.32 8.67
N ASP A 120 2.85 -17.36 8.74
CA ASP A 120 2.67 -16.16 9.56
C ASP A 120 1.61 -15.22 8.95
N PHE A 121 1.54 -15.13 7.63
CA PHE A 121 0.49 -14.39 6.91
C PHE A 121 -0.90 -14.96 7.22
N THR A 122 -1.06 -16.28 7.14
CA THR A 122 -2.31 -16.96 7.47
C THR A 122 -2.70 -16.77 8.94
N ALA A 123 -1.74 -16.86 9.85
CA ALA A 123 -1.99 -16.61 11.27
C ALA A 123 -2.45 -15.16 11.52
N HIS A 124 -1.87 -14.19 10.82
CA HIS A 124 -2.29 -12.79 10.88
C HIS A 124 -3.72 -12.59 10.36
N LEU A 125 -4.07 -13.17 9.20
CA LEU A 125 -5.43 -13.08 8.64
C LEU A 125 -6.49 -13.68 9.59
N ARG A 126 -6.18 -14.81 10.25
CA ARG A 126 -7.08 -15.41 11.27
C ARG A 126 -7.26 -14.52 12.50
N PHE A 127 -6.26 -13.71 12.84
CA PHE A 127 -6.37 -12.74 13.91
C PHE A 127 -7.24 -11.55 13.48
N LEU A 128 -7.01 -10.99 12.28
CA LEU A 128 -7.83 -9.91 11.74
C LEU A 128 -9.32 -10.29 11.66
N SER A 129 -9.64 -11.53 11.27
CA SER A 129 -11.02 -12.00 11.17
C SER A 129 -11.77 -12.10 12.50
N ARG A 130 -11.07 -11.93 13.63
CA ARG A 130 -11.65 -11.90 14.99
C ARG A 130 -11.77 -10.50 15.55
N LEU A 131 -11.15 -9.50 14.91
CA LEU A 131 -11.26 -8.12 15.32
C LEU A 131 -12.54 -7.50 14.74
N PRO A 132 -13.21 -6.59 15.47
CA PRO A 132 -14.35 -5.85 14.95
C PRO A 132 -13.87 -4.69 14.05
N ILE A 133 -13.17 -5.03 12.97
CA ILE A 133 -12.62 -4.10 11.98
C ILE A 133 -13.21 -4.38 10.61
N ALA A 134 -13.30 -3.34 9.77
CA ALA A 134 -13.59 -3.50 8.36
C ALA A 134 -12.29 -3.71 7.58
N VAL A 135 -12.23 -4.74 6.75
CA VAL A 135 -11.16 -4.94 5.76
C VAL A 135 -11.71 -4.53 4.40
N GLN A 136 -11.13 -3.47 3.83
CA GLN A 136 -11.62 -2.83 2.62
C GLN A 136 -10.46 -2.50 1.68
N THR A 137 -10.75 -2.39 0.38
CA THR A 137 -9.80 -1.84 -0.59
C THR A 137 -9.63 -0.34 -0.37
N ILE A 138 -8.50 0.23 -0.83
CA ILE A 138 -8.29 1.69 -0.81
C ILE A 138 -9.43 2.42 -1.55
N ASP A 139 -9.89 1.84 -2.65
CA ASP A 139 -11.01 2.32 -3.45
C ASP A 139 -12.30 2.45 -2.63
N GLN A 140 -12.67 1.39 -1.89
CA GLN A 140 -13.84 1.41 -1.01
C GLN A 140 -13.73 2.42 0.13
N VAL A 141 -12.54 2.60 0.70
CA VAL A 141 -12.32 3.54 1.81
C VAL A 141 -12.43 5.00 1.36
N LEU A 142 -12.00 5.29 0.13
CA LEU A 142 -11.97 6.65 -0.43
C LEU A 142 -13.19 7.00 -1.29
N ALA A 143 -14.02 6.01 -1.64
CA ALA A 143 -15.26 6.24 -2.35
C ALA A 143 -16.16 7.22 -1.58
N PRO A 144 -16.88 8.12 -2.28
CA PRO A 144 -17.90 8.95 -1.64
C PRO A 144 -18.91 8.07 -0.90
N LYS A 145 -19.16 8.37 0.37
CA LYS A 145 -20.26 7.73 1.10
C LYS A 145 -21.56 8.36 0.61
N VAL A 146 -22.35 7.56 -0.11
CA VAL A 146 -23.72 7.89 -0.53
C VAL A 146 -24.63 7.93 0.69
#